data_AF-A0A4V3GFS7-F1
#
_entry.id   AF-A0A4V3GFS7-F1
#
_cell.length_a   1.000
_cell.length_b   1.000
_cell.length_c   1.000
_cell.angle_alpha   90.00
_cell.angle_beta   90.00
_cell.angle_gamma   90.00
#
_symmetry.space_group_name_H-M   'P 1'
#
loop_
_entity.id
_entity.type
_entity.pdbx_description
1 polymer ?
#
loop_
_entity_poly.entity_id
_entity_poly.type
_entity_poly.pdbx_seq_one_letter_code
_entity_poly.pdbx_strand_id
1 'polypeptide(L)'
;MSELDLPEFDRAQLHAIRVLRGDGAVVVTNPSPMTYGVVARDPRAINLLKGRPADQPVAVSVHSQAAHDQLFRYLDLRTDALAAVDFALAEHMSVLAPIRSDPTMPEWLSPAIQDGWVRFFDGAWGPLASLWLTFPFLYGSSANRTGEAAPASAVEAREQFPPGTVVIDADDRRTPSDVYGASTTIRVDPSGRISVHRSGIQDQVAGGADVLLERLREFRSRIHGLDGSAPSPMGHSYLSTAVTENGEPKQLVPKTRIRVEFARTPNQNPDGPRVYDVLRVHAGCNRIGTAVAAGELLTDGTLGIKGFGGTQVGCEPPLRTQEEWLKTFLMSRPSWQVDGDELTLTSGGTTITLLDKKIAEPDLPLDGIRWKVGTTITNADLRHHRSNTEPAWIRIDGEHLTGWTGCNELTASVTRNNTQLTFTGVTITDHTCTGETAEVQSEILATLGTAVTYDIDHNKLTLLAPSGIGLDLKAD
;
A
#
# COMPACT_ATOMS: atom_id res chain seq x y z
N MET A 1 8.56 6.04 -26.74
CA MET A 1 9.69 5.09 -26.65
C MET A 1 9.10 3.70 -26.77
N SER A 2 9.66 2.84 -27.60
CA SER A 2 9.21 1.45 -27.73
C SER A 2 9.73 0.62 -26.55
N GLU A 3 9.11 -0.51 -26.23
CA GLU A 3 9.58 -1.40 -25.16
C GLU A 3 11.02 -1.90 -25.42
N LEU A 4 11.44 -1.97 -26.68
CA LEU A 4 12.80 -2.33 -27.08
C LEU A 4 13.85 -1.30 -26.65
N ASP A 5 13.44 -0.05 -26.43
CA ASP A 5 14.33 1.04 -26.02
C ASP A 5 14.59 1.09 -24.51
N LEU A 6 13.87 0.27 -23.72
CA LEU A 6 14.03 0.21 -22.26
C LEU A 6 15.29 -0.58 -21.88
N PRO A 7 15.94 -0.25 -20.74
CA PRO A 7 16.99 -1.08 -20.16
C PRO A 7 16.55 -2.54 -19.99
N GLU A 8 17.49 -3.48 -20.11
CA GLU A 8 17.21 -4.93 -20.07
C GLU A 8 16.44 -5.35 -18.82
N PHE A 9 16.85 -4.81 -17.66
CA PHE A 9 16.21 -5.06 -16.37
C PHE A 9 14.75 -4.60 -16.33
N ASP A 10 14.44 -3.44 -16.91
CA ASP A 10 13.06 -2.93 -16.97
C ASP A 10 12.20 -3.76 -17.92
N ARG A 11 12.76 -4.20 -19.05
CA ARG A 11 12.09 -5.15 -19.96
C ARG A 11 11.82 -6.50 -19.27
N ALA A 12 12.75 -6.98 -18.45
CA ALA A 12 12.56 -8.21 -17.69
C ALA A 12 11.41 -8.08 -16.68
N GLN A 13 11.30 -6.95 -15.99
CA GLN A 13 10.17 -6.65 -15.10
C GLN A 13 8.84 -6.61 -15.87
N LEU A 14 8.78 -5.93 -17.03
CA LEU A 14 7.57 -5.88 -17.86
C LEU A 14 7.16 -7.27 -18.37
N HIS A 15 8.14 -8.10 -18.77
CA HIS A 15 7.88 -9.47 -19.17
C HIS A 15 7.34 -10.32 -18.01
N ALA A 16 7.94 -10.22 -16.83
CA ALA A 16 7.46 -10.88 -15.63
C ALA A 16 6.04 -10.46 -15.25
N ILE A 17 5.74 -9.16 -15.31
CA ILE A 17 4.39 -8.62 -15.10
C ILE A 17 3.38 -9.26 -16.07
N ARG A 18 3.73 -9.42 -17.36
CA ARG A 18 2.86 -10.12 -18.33
C ARG A 18 2.65 -11.58 -17.97
N VAL A 19 3.70 -12.29 -17.52
CA VAL A 19 3.58 -13.68 -17.07
C VAL A 19 2.65 -13.78 -15.86
N LEU A 20 2.81 -12.90 -14.86
CA LEU A 20 1.95 -12.85 -13.68
C LEU A 20 0.48 -12.56 -14.03
N ARG A 21 0.23 -11.66 -14.99
CA ARG A 21 -1.11 -11.37 -15.53
C ARG A 21 -1.74 -12.55 -16.27
N GLY A 22 -0.93 -13.41 -16.85
CA GLY A 22 -1.35 -14.66 -17.47
C GLY A 22 -1.40 -15.85 -16.51
N ASP A 23 -1.45 -15.59 -15.20
CA ASP A 23 -1.47 -16.59 -14.12
C ASP A 23 -0.25 -17.53 -14.08
N GLY A 24 0.85 -17.12 -14.72
CA GLY A 24 2.14 -17.77 -14.59
C GLY A 24 2.87 -17.40 -13.30
N ALA A 25 3.92 -18.17 -12.98
CA ALA A 25 4.82 -17.90 -11.87
C ALA A 25 6.16 -17.34 -12.37
N VAL A 26 6.75 -16.45 -11.58
CA VAL A 26 8.03 -15.79 -11.86
C VAL A 26 8.99 -16.04 -10.70
N VAL A 27 10.26 -16.31 -11.02
CA VAL A 27 11.35 -16.37 -10.06
C VAL A 27 11.95 -14.96 -9.92
N VAL A 28 11.94 -14.42 -8.71
CA VAL A 28 12.33 -13.04 -8.40
C VAL A 28 13.51 -12.98 -7.44
N THR A 29 14.40 -12.03 -7.66
CA THR A 29 15.48 -11.71 -6.72
C THR A 29 14.92 -11.05 -5.47
N ASN A 30 15.38 -11.51 -4.30
CA ASN A 30 15.13 -10.85 -3.01
C ASN A 30 16.36 -10.03 -2.57
N PRO A 31 16.20 -9.03 -1.69
CA PRO A 31 17.34 -8.31 -1.11
C PRO A 31 18.33 -9.27 -0.45
N SER A 32 19.61 -8.92 -0.46
CA SER A 32 20.58 -9.66 0.35
C SER A 32 20.26 -9.54 1.84
N PRO A 33 20.47 -10.61 2.63
CA PRO A 33 21.06 -11.91 2.26
C PRO A 33 20.03 -12.99 1.89
N MET A 34 18.83 -12.65 1.43
CA MET A 34 17.80 -13.65 1.14
C MET A 34 18.01 -14.38 -0.19
N THR A 35 17.79 -15.69 -0.22
CA THR A 35 17.72 -16.43 -1.50
C THR A 35 16.55 -15.96 -2.37
N TYR A 36 16.56 -16.31 -3.65
CA TYR A 36 15.48 -16.02 -4.60
C TYR A 36 14.10 -16.53 -4.12
N GLY A 37 13.04 -15.88 -4.61
CA GLY A 37 11.64 -16.22 -4.37
C GLY A 37 10.91 -16.63 -5.65
N VAL A 38 9.77 -17.31 -5.51
CA VAL A 38 8.80 -17.55 -6.58
C VAL A 38 7.52 -16.82 -6.22
N VAL A 39 6.97 -16.07 -7.17
CA VAL A 39 5.74 -15.30 -7.00
C VAL A 39 4.75 -15.57 -8.12
N ALA A 40 3.45 -15.49 -7.80
CA ALA A 40 2.37 -15.60 -8.78
C ALA A 40 1.08 -14.93 -8.28
N ARG A 41 0.16 -14.64 -9.21
CA ARG A 41 -1.23 -14.31 -8.87
C ARG A 41 -2.09 -15.54 -8.59
N ASP A 42 -1.77 -16.67 -9.23
CA ASP A 42 -2.41 -17.97 -8.94
C ASP A 42 -1.48 -18.80 -8.04
N PRO A 43 -1.89 -19.16 -6.81
CA PRO A 43 -1.08 -19.99 -5.92
C PRO A 43 -0.75 -21.36 -6.54
N ARG A 44 -1.60 -21.88 -7.44
CA ARG A 44 -1.38 -23.15 -8.13
C ARG A 44 -0.13 -23.09 -9.01
N ALA A 45 0.12 -21.96 -9.67
CA ALA A 45 1.30 -21.77 -10.53
C ALA A 45 2.61 -21.89 -9.74
N ILE A 46 2.65 -21.34 -8.52
CA ILE A 46 3.79 -21.50 -7.59
C ILE A 46 4.01 -22.97 -7.27
N ASN A 47 2.94 -23.68 -6.92
CA ASN A 47 3.00 -25.07 -6.50
C ASN A 47 3.44 -25.99 -7.63
N LEU A 48 2.90 -25.81 -8.83
CA LEU A 48 3.28 -26.56 -10.02
C LEU A 48 4.75 -26.30 -10.39
N LEU A 49 5.19 -25.03 -10.39
CA LEU A 49 6.58 -24.69 -10.69
C LEU A 49 7.57 -25.31 -9.68
N LYS A 50 7.19 -25.39 -8.40
CA LYS A 50 7.99 -26.03 -7.34
C LYS A 50 7.91 -27.56 -7.32
N GLY A 51 7.05 -28.16 -8.13
CA GLY A 51 6.83 -29.61 -8.14
C GLY A 51 6.22 -30.14 -6.85
N ARG A 52 5.21 -29.45 -6.32
CA ARG A 52 4.48 -29.83 -5.09
C ARG A 52 2.95 -29.78 -5.32
N PRO A 53 2.11 -30.33 -4.42
CA PRO A 53 0.66 -30.36 -4.60
C PRO A 53 0.07 -28.98 -4.90
N ALA A 54 -0.84 -28.90 -5.88
CA ALA A 54 -1.36 -27.64 -6.41
C ALA A 54 -2.17 -26.82 -5.37
N ASP A 55 -2.71 -27.49 -4.37
CA ASP A 55 -3.50 -26.97 -3.25
C ASP A 55 -2.67 -26.69 -2.00
N GLN A 56 -1.35 -26.92 -2.03
CA GLN A 56 -0.50 -26.64 -0.88
C GLN A 56 -0.51 -25.14 -0.53
N PRO A 57 -0.68 -24.77 0.75
CA PRO A 57 -0.64 -23.37 1.17
C PRO A 57 0.65 -22.63 0.76
N VAL A 58 0.49 -21.37 0.40
CA VAL A 58 1.54 -20.43 0.01
C VAL A 58 1.56 -19.26 0.99
N ALA A 59 2.62 -18.44 1.00
CA ALA A 59 2.54 -17.18 1.72
C ALA A 59 1.91 -16.11 0.83
N VAL A 60 1.38 -15.03 1.41
CA VAL A 60 0.92 -13.86 0.66
C VAL A 60 1.75 -12.62 0.99
N SER A 61 1.94 -11.75 0.02
CA SER A 61 2.55 -10.44 0.18
C SER A 61 1.56 -9.39 -0.28
N VAL A 62 1.32 -8.37 0.55
CA VAL A 62 0.33 -7.31 0.29
C VAL A 62 1.05 -6.01 -0.02
N HIS A 63 0.59 -5.28 -1.03
CA HIS A 63 1.31 -4.12 -1.59
C HIS A 63 0.43 -2.87 -1.70
N SER A 64 -0.90 -3.05 -1.76
CA SER A 64 -1.84 -1.93 -1.65
C SER A 64 -2.30 -1.73 -0.21
N GLN A 65 -2.58 -0.47 0.17
CA GLN A 65 -3.15 -0.14 1.47
C GLN A 65 -4.46 -0.90 1.72
N ALA A 66 -5.32 -1.03 0.70
CA ALA A 66 -6.58 -1.74 0.82
C ALA A 66 -6.39 -3.25 1.12
N ALA A 67 -5.45 -3.92 0.45
CA ALA A 67 -5.16 -5.34 0.71
C ALA A 67 -4.53 -5.54 2.10
N HIS A 68 -3.65 -4.60 2.51
CA HIS A 68 -3.08 -4.57 3.84
C HIS A 68 -4.16 -4.42 4.92
N ASP A 69 -5.02 -3.40 4.82
CA ASP A 69 -6.12 -3.14 5.76
C ASP A 69 -7.08 -4.33 5.85
N GLN A 70 -7.34 -5.02 4.74
CA GLN A 70 -8.15 -6.24 4.72
C GLN A 70 -7.49 -7.37 5.51
N LEU A 71 -6.23 -7.70 5.21
CA LEU A 71 -5.51 -8.75 5.94
C LEU A 71 -5.47 -8.44 7.45
N PHE A 72 -5.07 -7.22 7.81
CA PHE A 72 -4.88 -6.80 9.19
C PHE A 72 -6.20 -6.72 9.97
N ARG A 73 -7.32 -6.41 9.30
CA ARG A 73 -8.65 -6.46 9.90
C ARG A 73 -9.01 -7.87 10.40
N TYR A 74 -8.59 -8.93 9.73
CA TYR A 74 -8.96 -10.30 10.12
C TYR A 74 -7.96 -10.95 11.07
N LEU A 75 -6.79 -10.36 11.31
CA LEU A 75 -5.83 -10.89 12.28
C LEU A 75 -6.46 -10.93 13.68
N ASP A 76 -6.29 -12.06 14.36
CA ASP A 76 -6.70 -12.24 15.77
C ASP A 76 -5.58 -11.79 16.71
N LEU A 77 -5.16 -10.53 16.53
CA LEU A 77 -4.06 -9.92 17.26
C LEU A 77 -4.54 -8.63 17.92
N ARG A 78 -3.94 -8.32 19.07
CA ARG A 78 -4.09 -7.02 19.71
C ARG A 78 -3.34 -5.94 18.92
N THR A 79 -3.78 -4.69 19.02
CA THR A 79 -3.16 -3.54 18.34
C THR A 79 -1.66 -3.40 18.65
N ASP A 80 -1.25 -3.66 19.90
CA ASP A 80 0.15 -3.61 20.34
C ASP A 80 1.04 -4.69 19.69
N ALA A 81 0.43 -5.76 19.16
CA ALA A 81 1.13 -6.82 18.44
C ALA A 81 1.26 -6.52 16.93
N LEU A 82 0.36 -5.72 16.35
CA LEU A 82 0.38 -5.37 14.92
C LEU A 82 1.64 -4.57 14.55
N ALA A 83 2.06 -3.63 15.39
CA ALA A 83 3.30 -2.88 15.14
C ALA A 83 4.55 -3.79 15.07
N ALA A 84 4.59 -4.85 15.87
CA ALA A 84 5.70 -5.81 15.83
C ALA A 84 5.65 -6.72 14.60
N VAL A 85 4.44 -6.98 14.07
CA VAL A 85 4.26 -7.63 12.76
C VAL A 85 4.81 -6.72 11.65
N ASP A 86 4.46 -5.44 11.63
CA ASP A 86 4.96 -4.49 10.62
C ASP A 86 6.48 -4.38 10.64
N PHE A 87 7.08 -4.31 11.82
CA PHE A 87 8.53 -4.33 11.95
C PHE A 87 9.13 -5.63 11.41
N ALA A 88 8.50 -6.77 11.71
CA ALA A 88 9.01 -8.03 11.21
C ALA A 88 8.96 -8.12 9.67
N LEU A 89 7.90 -7.60 9.07
CA LEU A 89 7.77 -7.47 7.62
C LEU A 89 8.84 -6.54 7.04
N ALA A 90 9.11 -5.40 7.67
CA ALA A 90 10.17 -4.48 7.27
C ALA A 90 11.59 -5.08 7.37
N GLU A 91 11.78 -6.08 8.23
CA GLU A 91 13.01 -6.90 8.30
C GLU A 91 13.00 -8.07 7.30
N HIS A 92 12.07 -8.07 6.35
CA HIS A 92 11.85 -9.11 5.34
C HIS A 92 11.66 -10.52 5.94
N MET A 93 11.16 -10.59 7.17
CA MET A 93 10.78 -11.86 7.79
C MET A 93 9.40 -12.30 7.30
N SER A 94 9.18 -13.61 7.31
CA SER A 94 7.83 -14.15 7.13
C SER A 94 7.13 -14.19 8.48
N VAL A 95 5.85 -13.86 8.49
CA VAL A 95 5.01 -13.84 9.69
C VAL A 95 3.94 -14.92 9.58
N LEU A 96 3.75 -15.64 10.68
CA LEU A 96 2.63 -16.54 10.91
C LEU A 96 1.77 -15.93 12.04
N ALA A 97 0.56 -15.51 11.72
CA ALA A 97 -0.35 -14.89 12.68
C ALA A 97 -1.70 -15.62 12.71
N PRO A 98 -2.41 -15.62 13.85
CA PRO A 98 -3.75 -16.16 13.93
C PRO A 98 -4.70 -15.27 13.11
N ILE A 99 -5.64 -15.89 12.41
CA ILE A 99 -6.64 -15.19 11.61
C ILE A 99 -8.04 -15.64 12.04
N ARG A 100 -8.94 -14.69 12.21
CA ARG A 100 -10.34 -14.94 12.57
C ARG A 100 -11.06 -15.55 11.39
N SER A 101 -11.84 -16.60 11.65
CA SER A 101 -12.77 -17.12 10.64
C SER A 101 -13.96 -16.18 10.54
N ASP A 102 -14.15 -15.57 9.38
CA ASP A 102 -15.23 -14.64 9.11
C ASP A 102 -15.80 -14.91 7.69
N PRO A 103 -17.13 -15.08 7.52
CA PRO A 103 -17.74 -15.28 6.21
C PRO A 103 -17.51 -14.13 5.22
N THR A 104 -17.14 -12.94 5.70
CA THR A 104 -16.85 -11.74 4.89
C THR A 104 -15.37 -11.65 4.48
N MET A 105 -14.54 -12.60 4.91
CA MET A 105 -13.12 -12.64 4.58
C MET A 105 -12.92 -12.76 3.06
N PRO A 106 -12.00 -11.97 2.47
CA PRO A 106 -11.68 -12.07 1.06
C PRO A 106 -11.20 -13.46 0.67
N GLU A 107 -11.72 -13.99 -0.44
CA GLU A 107 -11.35 -15.32 -0.95
C GLU A 107 -9.84 -15.42 -1.25
N TRP A 108 -9.21 -14.32 -1.65
CA TRP A 108 -7.77 -14.26 -1.94
C TRP A 108 -6.88 -14.53 -0.72
N LEU A 109 -7.39 -14.46 0.51
CA LEU A 109 -6.60 -14.84 1.68
C LEU A 109 -6.53 -16.36 1.86
N SER A 110 -7.51 -17.10 1.36
CA SER A 110 -7.66 -18.54 1.62
C SER A 110 -6.39 -19.36 1.29
N PRO A 111 -5.68 -19.13 0.18
CA PRO A 111 -4.47 -19.92 -0.14
C PRO A 111 -3.30 -19.69 0.83
N ALA A 112 -3.35 -18.61 1.61
CA ALA A 112 -2.37 -18.27 2.62
C ALA A 112 -2.73 -18.74 4.03
N ILE A 113 -3.91 -19.34 4.21
CA ILE A 113 -4.44 -19.78 5.50
C ILE A 113 -4.29 -21.29 5.63
N GLN A 114 -3.76 -21.71 6.77
CA GLN A 114 -3.71 -23.11 7.18
C GLN A 114 -3.97 -23.22 8.68
N ASP A 115 -4.93 -24.05 9.08
CA ASP A 115 -5.24 -24.36 10.48
C ASP A 115 -5.53 -23.12 11.36
N GLY A 116 -6.17 -22.09 10.79
CA GLY A 116 -6.47 -20.83 11.48
C GLY A 116 -5.29 -19.85 11.57
N TRP A 117 -4.22 -20.10 10.82
CA TRP A 117 -3.05 -19.23 10.73
C TRP A 117 -2.86 -18.74 9.30
N VAL A 118 -2.64 -17.44 9.14
CA VAL A 118 -2.24 -16.86 7.86
C VAL A 118 -0.73 -16.71 7.82
N ARG A 119 -0.12 -17.05 6.68
CA ARG A 119 1.30 -16.80 6.41
C ARG A 119 1.46 -15.65 5.43
N PHE A 120 2.19 -14.63 5.82
CA PHE A 120 2.48 -13.49 4.95
C PHE A 120 3.90 -12.97 5.12
N PHE A 121 4.36 -12.18 4.17
CA PHE A 121 5.71 -11.61 4.12
C PHE A 121 5.68 -10.31 3.31
N ASP A 122 6.71 -9.47 3.45
CA ASP A 122 6.91 -8.34 2.55
C ASP A 122 7.95 -8.68 1.48
N GLY A 123 7.46 -8.79 0.25
CA GLY A 123 8.27 -9.04 -0.94
C GLY A 123 8.73 -7.75 -1.63
N ALA A 124 8.20 -6.59 -1.25
CA ALA A 124 8.52 -5.33 -1.90
C ALA A 124 10.01 -5.01 -1.71
N TRP A 125 10.76 -5.09 -2.80
CA TRP A 125 12.15 -4.67 -2.86
C TRP A 125 12.27 -3.52 -3.85
N GLY A 126 12.87 -2.40 -3.43
CA GLY A 126 12.92 -1.15 -4.19
C GLY A 126 13.33 -1.32 -5.67
N PRO A 127 14.40 -2.07 -5.99
CA PRO A 127 14.77 -2.35 -7.37
C PRO A 127 13.70 -3.05 -8.22
N LEU A 128 12.81 -3.82 -7.61
CA LEU A 128 11.70 -4.52 -8.27
C LEU A 128 10.33 -3.89 -7.97
N ALA A 129 10.30 -2.63 -7.53
CA ALA A 129 9.06 -1.94 -7.17
C ALA A 129 8.03 -1.96 -8.30
N SER A 130 8.45 -1.79 -9.56
CA SER A 130 7.54 -1.84 -10.72
C SER A 130 6.78 -3.16 -10.81
N LEU A 131 7.41 -4.29 -10.50
CA LEU A 131 6.73 -5.59 -10.48
C LEU A 131 5.83 -5.74 -9.26
N TRP A 132 6.37 -5.48 -8.06
CA TRP A 132 5.67 -5.74 -6.80
C TRP A 132 4.46 -4.83 -6.61
N LEU A 133 4.61 -3.52 -6.88
CA LEU A 133 3.55 -2.53 -6.71
C LEU A 133 2.50 -2.58 -7.83
N THR A 134 2.76 -3.31 -8.93
CA THR A 134 1.76 -3.52 -9.98
C THR A 134 0.54 -4.31 -9.48
N PHE A 135 0.72 -5.18 -8.49
CA PHE A 135 -0.33 -6.06 -8.00
C PHE A 135 -0.70 -5.68 -6.56
N PRO A 136 -2.00 -5.67 -6.18
CA PRO A 136 -2.40 -5.35 -4.80
C PRO A 136 -1.85 -6.35 -3.78
N PHE A 137 -1.64 -7.59 -4.23
CA PHE A 137 -0.96 -8.65 -3.50
C PHE A 137 -0.40 -9.68 -4.49
N LEU A 138 0.59 -10.45 -4.06
CA LEU A 138 1.10 -11.63 -4.75
C LEU A 138 1.26 -12.78 -3.76
N TYR A 139 1.02 -14.01 -4.23
CA TYR A 139 1.42 -15.17 -3.48
C TYR A 139 2.92 -15.42 -3.68
N GLY A 140 3.57 -16.00 -2.66
CA GLY A 140 4.99 -16.24 -2.70
C GLY A 140 5.48 -17.45 -1.91
N SER A 141 6.66 -17.90 -2.29
CA SER A 141 7.44 -18.92 -1.61
C SER A 141 8.93 -18.71 -1.87
N SER A 142 9.81 -19.32 -1.08
CA SER A 142 11.23 -19.44 -1.45
C SER A 142 11.37 -20.16 -2.78
N ALA A 143 12.36 -19.83 -3.60
CA ALA A 143 12.53 -20.38 -4.93
C ALA A 143 13.20 -21.77 -4.97
N ASN A 144 12.86 -22.68 -4.07
CA ASN A 144 13.38 -24.04 -4.10
C ASN A 144 12.38 -25.04 -4.67
N ARG A 145 12.88 -26.08 -5.37
CA ARG A 145 12.07 -27.29 -5.57
C ARG A 145 11.97 -28.08 -4.27
N THR A 146 10.94 -28.91 -4.15
CA THR A 146 10.73 -29.73 -2.96
C THR A 146 11.97 -30.58 -2.64
N GLY A 147 12.59 -30.35 -1.47
CA GLY A 147 13.79 -31.06 -1.01
C GLY A 147 15.13 -30.39 -1.36
N GLU A 148 15.13 -29.30 -2.14
CA GLU A 148 16.33 -28.58 -2.54
C GLU A 148 16.51 -27.27 -1.75
N ALA A 149 17.74 -26.75 -1.73
CA ALA A 149 18.02 -25.40 -1.26
C ALA A 149 17.44 -24.37 -2.25
N ALA A 150 17.16 -23.17 -1.75
CA ALA A 150 16.75 -22.06 -2.61
C ALA A 150 17.99 -21.42 -3.25
N PRO A 151 17.92 -20.98 -4.51
CA PRO A 151 19.05 -20.46 -5.24
C PRO A 151 19.47 -19.10 -4.69
N ALA A 152 20.78 -18.92 -4.54
CA ALA A 152 21.41 -17.68 -4.10
C ALA A 152 21.69 -16.73 -5.26
N SER A 153 21.71 -17.23 -6.51
CA SER A 153 21.96 -16.45 -7.72
C SER A 153 20.97 -16.75 -8.86
N ALA A 154 20.91 -15.87 -9.85
CA ALA A 154 20.12 -16.08 -11.07
C ALA A 154 20.60 -17.30 -11.87
N VAL A 155 21.90 -17.61 -11.83
CA VAL A 155 22.47 -18.79 -12.49
C VAL A 155 21.90 -20.06 -11.87
N GLU A 156 22.00 -20.20 -10.54
CA GLU A 156 21.43 -21.34 -9.82
C GLU A 156 19.91 -21.45 -10.03
N ALA A 157 19.20 -20.32 -10.04
CA ALA A 157 17.77 -20.30 -10.31
C ALA A 157 17.42 -20.85 -11.70
N ARG A 158 18.17 -20.45 -12.74
CA ARG A 158 17.96 -20.94 -14.11
C ARG A 158 18.30 -22.43 -14.26
N GLU A 159 19.25 -22.95 -13.49
CA GLU A 159 19.58 -24.38 -13.46
C GLU A 159 18.52 -25.21 -12.75
N GLN A 160 17.94 -24.66 -11.67
CA GLN A 160 16.99 -25.37 -10.82
C GLN A 160 15.58 -25.47 -11.43
N PHE A 161 15.11 -24.44 -12.15
CA PHE A 161 13.75 -24.38 -12.70
C PHE A 161 13.67 -24.81 -14.17
N PRO A 162 12.50 -25.29 -14.64
CA PRO A 162 12.33 -25.72 -16.04
C PRO A 162 12.71 -24.64 -17.05
N PRO A 163 13.29 -25.02 -18.22
CA PRO A 163 13.56 -24.09 -19.31
C PRO A 163 12.30 -23.29 -19.70
N GLY A 164 12.46 -21.97 -19.85
CA GLY A 164 11.36 -21.04 -20.13
C GLY A 164 10.72 -20.41 -18.88
N THR A 165 11.12 -20.82 -17.67
CA THR A 165 10.77 -20.08 -16.45
C THR A 165 11.35 -18.67 -16.49
N VAL A 166 10.52 -17.66 -16.25
CA VAL A 166 11.01 -16.28 -16.15
C VAL A 166 11.74 -16.10 -14.84
N VAL A 167 13.03 -15.76 -14.94
CA VAL A 167 13.91 -15.41 -13.82
C VAL A 167 14.29 -13.95 -13.99
N ILE A 168 13.91 -13.10 -13.04
CA ILE A 168 14.41 -11.73 -13.01
C ILE A 168 15.80 -11.75 -12.39
N ASP A 169 16.80 -11.38 -13.17
CA ASP A 169 18.19 -11.29 -12.74
C ASP A 169 18.46 -9.88 -12.20
N ALA A 170 18.87 -9.82 -10.93
CA ALA A 170 19.17 -8.57 -10.25
C ALA A 170 20.35 -8.73 -9.31
N ASP A 171 21.20 -9.74 -9.53
CA ASP A 171 22.32 -10.05 -8.64
C ASP A 171 23.32 -8.89 -8.52
N ASP A 172 23.49 -8.11 -9.58
CA ASP A 172 24.30 -6.88 -9.64
C ASP A 172 23.78 -5.74 -8.73
N ARG A 173 22.49 -5.78 -8.36
CA ARG A 173 21.83 -4.78 -7.51
C ARG A 173 21.80 -5.17 -6.04
N ARG A 174 22.30 -6.37 -5.72
CA ARG A 174 22.34 -6.90 -4.36
C ARG A 174 23.60 -6.44 -3.66
N THR A 175 23.51 -6.15 -2.37
CA THR A 175 24.70 -6.03 -1.52
C THR A 175 25.33 -7.42 -1.39
N PRO A 176 26.62 -7.62 -1.72
CA PRO A 176 27.26 -8.93 -1.56
C PRO A 176 27.14 -9.45 -0.12
N SER A 177 26.93 -10.76 0.03
CA SER A 177 26.89 -11.43 1.33
C SER A 177 27.63 -12.75 1.26
N ASP A 178 28.26 -13.12 2.38
CA ASP A 178 28.96 -14.40 2.53
C ASP A 178 28.00 -15.59 2.71
N VAL A 179 26.76 -15.30 3.12
CA VAL A 179 25.73 -16.30 3.37
C VAL A 179 24.41 -15.87 2.75
N TYR A 180 23.71 -16.82 2.14
CA TYR A 180 22.36 -16.62 1.64
C TYR A 180 21.41 -17.66 2.22
N GLY A 181 20.18 -17.24 2.54
CA GLY A 181 19.19 -18.16 3.10
C GLY A 181 17.75 -17.71 2.90
N ALA A 182 16.82 -18.62 3.15
CA ALA A 182 15.40 -18.31 3.17
C ALA A 182 15.05 -17.38 4.35
N SER A 183 13.91 -16.70 4.28
CA SER A 183 13.41 -15.88 5.37
C SER A 183 13.22 -16.68 6.66
N THR A 184 13.62 -16.05 7.76
CA THR A 184 13.21 -16.44 9.11
C THR A 184 11.69 -16.28 9.19
N THR A 185 11.01 -17.29 9.71
CA THR A 185 9.57 -17.22 9.96
C THR A 185 9.33 -17.02 11.44
N ILE A 186 8.71 -15.90 11.81
CA ILE A 186 8.25 -15.66 13.17
C ILE A 186 6.77 -16.03 13.30
N ARG A 187 6.37 -16.42 14.51
CA ARG A 187 4.98 -16.63 14.89
C ARG A 187 4.61 -15.63 15.97
N VAL A 188 3.48 -14.95 15.77
CA VAL A 188 2.88 -14.04 16.74
C VAL A 188 1.60 -14.68 17.23
N ASP A 189 1.51 -15.02 18.51
CA ASP A 189 0.29 -15.62 19.07
C ASP A 189 -0.75 -14.55 19.46
N PRO A 190 -2.02 -14.90 19.76
CA PRO A 190 -3.06 -13.92 20.12
C PRO A 190 -2.71 -13.03 21.31
N SER A 191 -1.79 -13.47 22.20
CA SER A 191 -1.31 -12.65 23.31
C SER A 191 -0.24 -11.62 22.90
N GLY A 192 0.13 -11.59 21.62
CA GLY A 192 1.21 -10.78 21.07
C GLY A 192 2.61 -11.33 21.35
N ARG A 193 2.73 -12.56 21.87
CA ARG A 193 4.04 -13.16 22.13
C ARG A 193 4.63 -13.64 20.81
N ILE A 194 5.91 -13.27 20.61
CA ILE A 194 6.67 -13.55 19.39
C ILE A 194 7.62 -14.72 19.65
N SER A 195 7.70 -15.64 18.70
CA SER A 195 8.61 -16.78 18.70
C SER A 195 9.13 -17.06 17.30
N VAL A 196 10.31 -17.66 17.17
CA VAL A 196 10.79 -18.17 15.87
C VAL A 196 10.08 -19.48 15.57
N HIS A 197 9.34 -19.51 14.47
CA HIS A 197 8.67 -20.72 13.97
C HIS A 197 9.61 -21.55 13.09
N ARG A 198 10.42 -20.86 12.27
CA ARG A 198 11.44 -21.47 11.42
C ARG A 198 12.64 -20.55 11.35
N SER A 199 13.82 -21.08 11.67
CA SER A 199 15.11 -20.38 11.49
C SER A 199 15.35 -20.09 10.00
N GLY A 200 16.02 -18.98 9.71
CA GLY A 200 16.32 -18.50 8.36
C GLY A 200 17.53 -17.56 8.37
N ILE A 201 17.59 -16.64 7.42
CA ILE A 201 18.79 -15.81 7.28
C ILE A 201 18.84 -14.66 8.30
N GLN A 202 17.71 -14.08 8.67
CA GLN A 202 17.65 -12.98 9.64
C GLN A 202 18.14 -13.39 11.04
N ASP A 203 17.74 -14.55 11.57
CA ASP A 203 18.23 -14.99 12.88
C ASP A 203 19.70 -15.41 12.81
N GLN A 204 20.15 -16.04 11.74
CA GLN A 204 21.58 -16.33 11.53
C GLN A 204 22.43 -15.06 11.54
N VAL A 205 22.03 -14.04 10.78
CA VAL A 205 22.72 -12.74 10.71
C VAL A 205 22.63 -11.98 12.03
N ALA A 206 21.52 -12.13 12.79
CA ALA A 206 21.39 -11.55 14.12
C ALA A 206 22.30 -12.22 15.17
N GLY A 207 22.89 -13.38 14.88
CA GLY A 207 23.67 -14.18 15.84
C GLY A 207 22.84 -15.19 16.64
N GLY A 208 21.63 -15.51 16.18
CA GLY A 208 20.74 -16.52 16.74
C GLY A 208 19.31 -16.04 16.95
N ALA A 209 18.40 -17.00 17.11
CA ALA A 209 16.97 -16.76 17.33
C ALA A 209 16.69 -15.88 18.56
N ASP A 210 17.42 -16.11 19.66
CA ASP A 210 17.21 -15.34 20.90
C ASP A 210 17.56 -13.86 20.74
N VAL A 211 18.64 -13.56 20.01
CA VAL A 211 19.06 -12.18 19.74
C VAL A 211 18.04 -11.45 18.87
N LEU A 212 17.54 -12.14 17.83
CA LEU A 212 16.48 -11.60 16.98
C LEU A 212 15.19 -11.34 17.77
N LEU A 213 14.77 -12.29 18.60
CA LEU A 213 13.58 -12.14 19.44
C LEU A 213 13.73 -11.01 20.46
N GLU A 214 14.93 -10.81 21.01
CA GLU A 214 15.19 -9.70 21.93
C GLU A 214 15.07 -8.34 21.23
N ARG A 215 15.57 -8.20 20.01
CA ARG A 215 15.39 -6.98 19.20
C ARG A 215 13.91 -6.69 18.94
N LEU A 216 13.11 -7.73 18.64
CA LEU A 216 11.67 -7.60 18.43
C LEU A 216 10.94 -7.20 19.72
N ARG A 217 11.36 -7.73 20.88
CA ARG A 217 10.83 -7.33 22.19
C ARG A 217 11.19 -5.90 22.54
N GLU A 218 12.44 -5.49 22.33
CA GLU A 218 12.89 -4.12 22.56
C GLU A 218 12.13 -3.14 21.66
N PHE A 219 11.93 -3.49 20.38
CA PHE A 219 11.08 -2.73 19.48
C PHE A 219 9.66 -2.61 20.03
N ARG A 220 9.01 -3.73 20.38
CA ARG A 220 7.66 -3.73 20.96
C ARG A 220 7.58 -2.94 22.26
N SER A 221 8.59 -3.02 23.12
CA SER A 221 8.64 -2.29 24.39
C SER A 221 8.76 -0.78 24.18
N ARG A 222 9.54 -0.33 23.19
CA ARG A 222 9.61 1.09 22.81
C ARG A 222 8.28 1.59 22.26
N ILE A 223 7.59 0.78 21.45
CA ILE A 223 6.23 1.09 21.01
C ILE A 223 5.28 1.15 22.20
N HIS A 224 5.23 0.13 23.06
CA HIS A 224 4.30 0.11 24.19
C HIS A 224 4.57 1.22 25.23
N GLY A 225 5.84 1.62 25.42
CA GLY A 225 6.19 2.78 26.24
C GLY A 225 5.67 4.11 25.69
N LEU A 226 5.41 4.18 24.37
CA LEU A 226 4.80 5.31 23.68
C LEU A 226 3.27 5.15 23.51
N ASP A 227 2.75 3.92 23.60
CA ASP A 227 1.39 3.52 23.16
C ASP A 227 0.59 2.84 24.30
N GLY A 228 0.97 3.06 25.56
CA GLY A 228 0.58 2.19 26.68
C GLY A 228 -0.82 2.38 27.28
N SER A 229 -1.57 3.44 26.99
CA SER A 229 -2.94 3.61 27.56
C SER A 229 -3.84 4.70 26.94
N ALA A 230 -3.38 5.44 25.93
CA ALA A 230 -4.15 6.52 25.30
C ALA A 230 -4.31 6.24 23.80
N PRO A 231 -5.49 6.52 23.20
CA PRO A 231 -5.65 6.47 21.74
C PRO A 231 -4.61 7.40 21.07
N SER A 232 -3.94 6.91 20.03
CA SER A 232 -2.87 7.63 19.32
C SER A 232 -3.36 8.08 17.95
N PRO A 233 -2.95 9.27 17.45
CA PRO A 233 -3.34 9.72 16.12
C PRO A 233 -2.58 9.00 14.98
N MET A 234 -1.57 8.17 15.30
CA MET A 234 -0.75 7.48 14.30
C MET A 234 -1.55 6.50 13.45
N GLY A 235 -1.45 6.60 12.12
CA GLY A 235 -2.20 5.76 11.16
C GLY A 235 -3.51 6.38 10.67
N HIS A 236 -3.86 7.58 11.15
CA HIS A 236 -5.12 8.25 10.85
C HIS A 236 -4.94 9.54 10.06
N SER A 237 -6.00 9.94 9.37
CA SER A 237 -6.15 11.26 8.74
C SER A 237 -7.29 12.00 9.43
N TYR A 238 -7.09 13.27 9.76
CA TYR A 238 -8.07 14.10 10.46
C TYR A 238 -8.36 15.40 9.68
N LEU A 239 -9.58 15.91 9.83
CA LEU A 239 -10.05 17.17 9.26
C LEU A 239 -10.54 18.11 10.35
N SER A 240 -10.08 19.36 10.34
CA SER A 240 -10.50 20.34 11.35
C SER A 240 -12.00 20.60 11.31
N THR A 241 -12.63 20.49 12.47
CA THR A 241 -14.03 20.85 12.71
C THR A 241 -14.13 22.21 13.41
N ALA A 242 -13.14 22.57 14.23
CA ALA A 242 -13.07 23.85 14.91
C ALA A 242 -11.62 24.30 15.14
N VAL A 243 -11.42 25.61 15.20
CA VAL A 243 -10.18 26.25 15.67
C VAL A 243 -10.55 27.35 16.64
N THR A 244 -9.91 27.41 17.79
CA THR A 244 -10.08 28.49 18.77
C THR A 244 -8.73 29.11 19.11
N GLU A 245 -8.74 30.41 19.43
CA GLU A 245 -7.62 31.17 19.98
C GLU A 245 -8.11 31.93 21.21
N ASN A 246 -7.49 31.67 22.36
CA ASN A 246 -7.87 32.22 23.67
C ASN A 246 -9.35 31.98 24.02
N GLY A 247 -9.89 30.83 23.61
CA GLY A 247 -11.29 30.45 23.82
C GLY A 247 -12.27 30.99 22.77
N GLU A 248 -11.83 31.89 21.89
CA GLU A 248 -12.68 32.48 20.84
C GLU A 248 -12.50 31.76 19.50
N PRO A 249 -13.56 31.58 18.68
CA PRO A 249 -13.46 30.95 17.37
C PRO A 249 -12.50 31.70 16.43
N LYS A 250 -11.50 31.00 15.91
CA LYS A 250 -10.63 31.50 14.85
C LYS A 250 -11.15 31.05 13.50
N GLN A 251 -11.56 31.99 12.67
CA GLN A 251 -12.02 31.68 11.32
C GLN A 251 -10.84 31.34 10.41
N LEU A 252 -10.93 30.17 9.77
CA LEU A 252 -10.05 29.81 8.65
C LEU A 252 -10.47 30.58 7.39
N VAL A 253 -9.56 30.69 6.43
CA VAL A 253 -9.85 31.22 5.10
C VAL A 253 -11.07 30.47 4.53
N PRO A 254 -12.07 31.17 3.96
CA PRO A 254 -13.28 30.53 3.46
C PRO A 254 -12.99 29.36 2.52
N LYS A 255 -13.78 28.28 2.65
CA LYS A 255 -13.64 27.02 1.89
C LYS A 255 -12.34 26.25 2.12
N THR A 256 -11.60 26.55 3.18
CA THR A 256 -10.46 25.74 3.61
C THR A 256 -10.79 24.93 4.86
N ARG A 257 -10.09 23.81 5.03
CA ARG A 257 -10.01 23.03 6.25
C ARG A 257 -8.55 22.62 6.46
N ILE A 258 -8.15 22.48 7.70
CA ILE A 258 -6.86 21.88 8.04
C ILE A 258 -7.04 20.37 7.93
N ARG A 259 -6.18 19.73 7.14
CA ARG A 259 -6.03 18.27 7.09
C ARG A 259 -4.70 17.90 7.70
N VAL A 260 -4.70 16.92 8.59
CA VAL A 260 -3.51 16.36 9.22
C VAL A 260 -3.54 14.85 9.04
N GLU A 261 -2.45 14.28 8.56
CA GLU A 261 -2.28 12.83 8.39
C GLU A 261 -1.04 12.40 9.14
N PHE A 262 -1.18 11.33 9.92
CA PHE A 262 -0.10 10.66 10.62
C PHE A 262 0.04 9.27 10.03
N ALA A 263 1.24 8.92 9.58
CA ALA A 263 1.52 7.60 9.03
C ALA A 263 2.83 7.08 9.59
N ARG A 264 2.88 5.77 9.85
CA ARG A 264 4.12 5.06 10.08
C ARG A 264 4.46 4.32 8.81
N THR A 265 5.61 4.61 8.22
CA THR A 265 5.99 4.06 6.93
C THR A 265 7.39 3.45 7.01
N PRO A 266 7.62 2.25 6.43
CA PRO A 266 8.96 1.73 6.24
C PRO A 266 9.83 2.73 5.47
N ASN A 267 11.09 2.85 5.87
CA ASN A 267 12.08 3.59 5.11
C ASN A 267 12.74 2.64 4.11
N GLN A 268 12.61 2.96 2.82
CA GLN A 268 13.24 2.19 1.75
C GLN A 268 14.71 2.60 1.51
N ASN A 269 15.19 3.67 2.15
CA ASN A 269 16.58 4.09 2.08
C ASN A 269 17.43 3.23 3.03
N PRO A 270 18.49 2.54 2.55
CA PRO A 270 19.41 1.81 3.42
C PRO A 270 20.10 2.71 4.45
N ASP A 271 20.27 3.99 4.13
CA ASP A 271 20.84 4.99 5.04
C ASP A 271 19.72 5.73 5.79
N GLY A 272 19.51 5.38 7.06
CA GLY A 272 18.58 6.08 7.95
C GLY A 272 17.82 5.16 8.92
N PRO A 273 16.92 5.71 9.75
CA PRO A 273 15.98 4.91 10.54
C PRO A 273 15.15 4.01 9.62
N ARG A 274 14.99 2.73 9.97
CA ARG A 274 14.26 1.75 9.15
C ARG A 274 12.76 2.03 9.05
N VAL A 275 12.23 2.83 9.96
CA VAL A 275 10.82 3.20 10.02
C VAL A 275 10.75 4.68 10.37
N TYR A 276 9.92 5.41 9.62
CA TYR A 276 9.61 6.80 9.88
C TYR A 276 8.18 6.95 10.39
N ASP A 277 8.01 7.86 11.34
CA ASP A 277 6.74 8.53 11.62
C ASP A 277 6.68 9.77 10.73
N VAL A 278 5.60 9.87 9.96
CA VAL A 278 5.38 10.90 8.94
C VAL A 278 4.16 11.73 9.32
N LEU A 279 4.33 13.05 9.29
CA LEU A 279 3.23 14.01 9.38
C LEU A 279 3.04 14.68 8.03
N ARG A 280 1.82 14.68 7.49
CA ARG A 280 1.43 15.50 6.34
C ARG A 280 0.32 16.46 6.72
N VAL A 281 0.47 17.72 6.35
CA VAL A 281 -0.47 18.79 6.70
C VAL A 281 -0.80 19.61 5.45
N HIS A 282 -2.06 19.99 5.35
CA HIS A 282 -2.56 20.89 4.32
C HIS A 282 -3.61 21.83 4.89
N ALA A 283 -3.48 23.12 4.62
CA ALA A 283 -4.42 24.15 5.06
C ALA A 283 -4.92 25.05 3.93
N GLY A 284 -4.95 24.53 2.70
CA GLY A 284 -5.60 25.18 1.56
C GLY A 284 -4.69 25.52 0.38
N CYS A 285 -3.36 25.53 0.54
CA CYS A 285 -2.43 25.81 -0.55
C CYS A 285 -1.31 24.76 -0.66
N ASN A 286 -0.24 24.86 0.14
CA ASN A 286 0.82 23.87 0.07
C ASN A 286 0.53 22.65 0.93
N ARG A 287 1.07 21.52 0.50
CA ARG A 287 1.24 20.34 1.36
C ARG A 287 2.60 20.45 2.02
N ILE A 288 2.61 20.43 3.34
CA ILE A 288 3.82 20.48 4.17
C ILE A 288 3.88 19.21 5.01
N GLY A 289 5.07 18.82 5.44
CA GLY A 289 5.22 17.63 6.25
C GLY A 289 6.62 17.43 6.80
N THR A 290 6.76 16.40 7.62
CA THR A 290 8.02 15.96 8.21
C THR A 290 8.06 14.45 8.31
N ALA A 291 9.26 13.88 8.35
CA ALA A 291 9.50 12.47 8.61
C ALA A 291 10.62 12.36 9.65
N VAL A 292 10.36 11.64 10.74
CA VAL A 292 11.31 11.43 11.85
C VAL A 292 11.33 9.97 12.25
N ALA A 293 12.39 9.52 12.93
CA ALA A 293 12.47 8.13 13.36
C ALA A 293 11.22 7.73 14.16
N ALA A 294 10.75 6.50 13.97
CA ALA A 294 9.56 6.00 14.65
C ALA A 294 9.64 6.23 16.17
N GLY A 295 8.60 6.86 16.73
CA GLY A 295 8.51 7.21 18.15
C GLY A 295 9.01 8.61 18.51
N GLU A 296 9.64 9.34 17.60
CA GLU A 296 10.07 10.73 17.85
C GLU A 296 8.97 11.78 17.57
N LEU A 297 7.97 11.45 16.74
CA LEU A 297 6.97 12.44 16.31
C LEU A 297 5.97 12.78 17.43
N LEU A 298 5.58 11.79 18.22
CA LEU A 298 4.55 11.87 19.26
C LEU A 298 5.15 11.48 20.61
N THR A 299 6.06 12.29 21.12
CA THR A 299 6.78 12.02 22.38
C THR A 299 6.17 12.83 23.53
N ASP A 300 6.01 12.20 24.69
CA ASP A 300 5.53 12.83 25.93
C ASP A 300 4.17 13.56 25.79
N GLY A 301 3.26 13.02 24.97
CA GLY A 301 1.95 13.63 24.71
C GLY A 301 1.98 14.91 23.88
N THR A 302 3.12 15.18 23.20
CA THR A 302 3.31 16.35 22.35
C THR A 302 3.71 15.97 20.93
N LEU A 303 3.43 16.86 19.97
CA LEU A 303 3.81 16.72 18.57
C LEU A 303 5.16 17.40 18.33
N GLY A 304 6.23 16.62 18.26
CA GLY A 304 7.61 17.09 18.12
C GLY A 304 8.04 17.23 16.66
N ILE A 305 8.06 18.47 16.14
CA ILE A 305 8.51 18.74 14.76
C ILE A 305 9.81 19.55 14.79
N LYS A 306 10.81 19.11 14.02
CA LYS A 306 12.12 19.78 13.87
C LYS A 306 12.16 20.74 12.67
N GLY A 307 11.28 20.54 11.69
CA GLY A 307 11.15 21.38 10.51
C GLY A 307 10.17 20.76 9.51
N PHE A 308 9.80 21.56 8.50
CA PHE A 308 8.91 21.16 7.42
C PHE A 308 9.63 21.12 6.08
N GLY A 309 9.36 20.07 5.31
CA GLY A 309 9.45 20.10 3.85
C GLY A 309 8.07 20.34 3.25
N GLY A 310 7.99 20.65 1.96
CA GLY A 310 6.70 20.82 1.29
C GLY A 310 6.79 21.41 -0.10
N THR A 311 5.64 21.54 -0.76
CA THR A 311 5.52 22.25 -2.03
C THR A 311 5.69 23.77 -1.83
N GLN A 312 6.13 24.48 -2.87
CA GLN A 312 6.26 25.94 -2.88
C GLN A 312 5.44 26.55 -4.03
N VAL A 313 4.13 26.33 -4.00
CA VAL A 313 3.19 26.97 -4.93
C VAL A 313 2.94 28.41 -4.46
N GLY A 314 2.84 29.35 -5.41
CA GLY A 314 2.52 30.75 -5.11
C GLY A 314 1.10 30.90 -4.56
N CYS A 315 0.96 31.01 -3.24
CA CYS A 315 -0.33 31.14 -2.56
C CYS A 315 -0.80 32.60 -2.49
N GLU A 316 -2.10 32.81 -2.62
CA GLU A 316 -2.74 34.09 -2.32
C GLU A 316 -2.45 34.54 -0.87
N PRO A 317 -2.35 35.86 -0.58
CA PRO A 317 -1.90 36.35 0.72
C PRO A 317 -2.63 35.77 1.94
N PRO A 318 -3.98 35.63 1.96
CA PRO A 318 -4.68 35.05 3.10
C PRO A 318 -4.32 33.58 3.36
N LEU A 319 -4.15 32.77 2.31
CA LEU A 319 -3.76 31.37 2.42
C LEU A 319 -2.33 31.23 2.94
N ARG A 320 -1.42 32.10 2.47
CA ARG A 320 -0.05 32.16 2.97
C ARG A 320 0.00 32.50 4.45
N THR A 321 -0.77 33.50 4.91
CA THR A 321 -0.84 33.85 6.34
C THR A 321 -1.40 32.71 7.18
N GLN A 322 -2.44 32.01 6.71
CA GLN A 322 -2.98 30.83 7.39
C GLN A 322 -1.97 29.68 7.47
N GLU A 323 -1.25 29.39 6.39
CA GLU A 323 -0.23 28.35 6.37
C GLU A 323 0.94 28.65 7.32
N GLU A 324 1.43 29.89 7.34
CA GLU A 324 2.51 30.32 8.25
C GLU A 324 2.07 30.30 9.73
N TRP A 325 0.83 30.69 10.00
CA TRP A 325 0.24 30.53 11.34
C TRP A 325 0.19 29.06 11.76
N LEU A 326 -0.27 28.16 10.89
CA LEU A 326 -0.34 26.73 11.20
C LEU A 326 1.04 26.12 11.39
N LYS A 327 2.03 26.47 10.56
CA LYS A 327 3.43 26.06 10.75
C LYS A 327 3.95 26.50 12.11
N THR A 328 3.70 27.74 12.49
CA THR A 328 4.12 28.30 13.79
C THR A 328 3.49 27.53 14.94
N PHE A 329 2.18 27.25 14.86
CA PHE A 329 1.48 26.43 15.85
C PHE A 329 2.07 25.02 15.95
N LEU A 330 2.28 24.33 14.83
CA LEU A 330 2.82 22.96 14.84
C LEU A 330 4.28 22.90 15.31
N MET A 331 5.09 23.92 15.03
CA MET A 331 6.47 24.03 15.54
C MET A 331 6.55 24.35 17.04
N SER A 332 5.46 24.84 17.65
CA SER A 332 5.41 25.15 19.09
C SER A 332 5.28 23.92 19.99
N ARG A 333 5.31 22.71 19.41
CA ARG A 333 5.14 21.42 20.10
C ARG A 333 3.77 21.30 20.80
N PRO A 334 2.66 21.35 20.05
CA PRO A 334 1.34 21.24 20.65
C PRO A 334 1.18 19.90 21.37
N SER A 335 0.46 19.90 22.50
CA SER A 335 -0.05 18.66 23.07
C SER A 335 -1.10 18.07 22.15
N TRP A 336 -1.23 16.76 22.16
CA TRP A 336 -2.26 16.04 21.42
C TRP A 336 -3.07 15.17 22.36
N GLN A 337 -4.35 15.01 22.05
CA GLN A 337 -5.25 14.09 22.72
C GLN A 337 -6.21 13.52 21.70
N VAL A 338 -6.40 12.20 21.73
CA VAL A 338 -7.44 11.54 20.93
C VAL A 338 -8.51 11.01 21.87
N ASP A 339 -9.77 11.34 21.58
CA ASP A 339 -10.97 10.84 22.25
C ASP A 339 -11.95 10.31 21.20
N GLY A 340 -12.08 8.98 21.13
CA GLY A 340 -12.79 8.32 20.03
C GLY A 340 -12.19 8.66 18.68
N ASP A 341 -12.99 9.27 17.80
CA ASP A 341 -12.61 9.69 16.45
C ASP A 341 -12.09 11.14 16.39
N GLU A 342 -12.05 11.85 17.52
CA GLU A 342 -11.65 13.25 17.59
C GLU A 342 -10.20 13.39 18.07
N LEU A 343 -9.40 14.15 17.31
CA LEU A 343 -8.07 14.62 17.68
C LEU A 343 -8.14 16.09 18.08
N THR A 344 -7.61 16.40 19.26
CA THR A 344 -7.39 17.77 19.71
C THR A 344 -5.89 18.07 19.77
N LEU A 345 -5.48 19.18 19.15
CA LEU A 345 -4.12 19.73 19.25
C LEU A 345 -4.17 21.06 19.99
N THR A 346 -3.34 21.23 21.03
CA THR A 346 -3.36 22.43 21.87
C THR A 346 -1.96 23.00 22.09
N SER A 347 -1.81 24.30 21.89
CA SER A 347 -0.58 25.02 22.25
C SER A 347 -0.88 26.47 22.58
N GLY A 348 -0.40 26.93 23.74
CA GLY A 348 -0.70 28.27 24.24
C GLY A 348 -2.21 28.50 24.33
N GLY A 349 -2.70 29.56 23.70
CA GLY A 349 -4.13 29.85 23.61
C GLY A 349 -4.85 29.16 22.45
N THR A 350 -4.14 28.45 21.56
CA THR A 350 -4.72 27.87 20.34
C THR A 350 -5.13 26.43 20.57
N THR A 351 -6.35 26.08 20.18
CA THR A 351 -6.85 24.69 20.12
C THR A 351 -7.38 24.40 18.72
N ILE A 352 -6.97 23.27 18.14
CA ILE A 352 -7.49 22.75 16.88
C ILE A 352 -8.18 21.43 17.17
N THR A 353 -9.47 21.36 16.92
CA THR A 353 -10.27 20.13 17.02
C THR A 353 -10.46 19.57 15.62
N LEU A 354 -10.14 18.29 15.46
CA LEU A 354 -10.22 17.57 14.19
C LEU A 354 -10.95 16.25 14.35
N LEU A 355 -11.72 15.86 13.34
CA LEU A 355 -12.44 14.59 13.30
C LEU A 355 -11.77 13.66 12.30
N ASP A 356 -11.73 12.36 12.59
CA ASP A 356 -11.22 11.34 11.67
C ASP A 356 -11.92 11.50 10.32
N LYS A 357 -11.10 11.53 9.27
CA LYS A 357 -11.54 11.79 7.90
C LYS A 357 -12.58 10.78 7.45
N LYS A 358 -12.49 9.51 7.84
CA LYS A 358 -13.46 8.47 7.46
C LYS A 358 -14.84 8.74 8.05
N ILE A 359 -14.91 9.47 9.17
CA ILE A 359 -16.17 9.90 9.80
C ILE A 359 -16.64 11.23 9.22
N ALA A 360 -15.72 12.19 9.06
CA ALA A 360 -16.04 13.53 8.57
C ALA A 360 -16.43 13.55 7.08
N GLU A 361 -15.85 12.66 6.29
CA GLU A 361 -16.01 12.50 4.85
C GLU A 361 -16.17 11.01 4.52
N PRO A 362 -17.33 10.39 4.85
CA PRO A 362 -17.55 8.98 4.59
C PRO A 362 -17.52 8.68 3.08
N ASP A 363 -17.18 7.45 2.75
CA ASP A 363 -17.13 6.95 1.39
C ASP A 363 -18.50 7.03 0.72
N LEU A 364 -18.52 7.59 -0.49
CA LEU A 364 -19.72 7.58 -1.30
C LEU A 364 -20.04 6.16 -1.77
N PRO A 365 -21.33 5.83 -2.00
CA PRO A 365 -21.67 4.58 -2.66
C PRO A 365 -21.01 4.52 -4.04
N LEU A 366 -20.57 3.32 -4.44
CA LEU A 366 -20.10 3.09 -5.80
C LEU A 366 -21.23 3.36 -6.82
N ASP A 367 -22.42 2.87 -6.47
CA ASP A 367 -23.62 2.92 -7.30
C ASP A 367 -24.31 4.28 -7.29
N GLY A 368 -24.94 4.62 -8.40
CA GLY A 368 -25.77 5.83 -8.54
C GLY A 368 -24.99 7.14 -8.65
N ILE A 369 -23.67 7.09 -8.51
CA ILE A 369 -22.76 8.24 -8.62
C ILE A 369 -22.20 8.32 -10.03
N ARG A 370 -22.21 9.54 -10.60
CA ARG A 370 -21.49 9.84 -11.83
C ARG A 370 -20.03 10.13 -11.48
N TRP A 371 -19.15 9.20 -11.80
CA TRP A 371 -17.71 9.29 -11.55
C TRP A 371 -17.02 9.86 -12.79
N LYS A 372 -16.56 11.11 -12.70
CA LYS A 372 -15.77 11.79 -13.73
C LYS A 372 -14.35 11.27 -13.75
N VAL A 373 -13.84 10.93 -14.92
CA VAL A 373 -12.44 10.53 -15.10
C VAL A 373 -11.56 11.78 -15.00
N GLY A 374 -10.70 11.83 -13.99
CA GLY A 374 -9.77 12.96 -13.80
C GLY A 374 -8.37 12.65 -14.31
N THR A 375 -7.92 11.41 -14.10
CA THR A 375 -6.56 10.97 -14.37
C THR A 375 -6.60 9.51 -14.82
N THR A 376 -5.76 9.16 -15.78
CA THR A 376 -5.54 7.77 -16.18
C THR A 376 -4.25 7.25 -15.58
N ILE A 377 -4.22 5.95 -15.33
CA ILE A 377 -3.13 5.27 -14.62
C ILE A 377 -2.46 4.31 -15.60
N THR A 378 -1.14 4.29 -15.64
CA THR A 378 -0.36 3.24 -16.31
C THR A 378 0.71 2.67 -15.38
N ASN A 379 1.09 1.41 -15.58
CA ASN A 379 2.04 0.68 -14.72
C ASN A 379 1.67 0.75 -13.22
N ALA A 380 0.38 0.78 -12.90
CA ALA A 380 -0.23 0.93 -11.57
C ALA A 380 0.02 2.26 -10.83
N ASP A 381 1.14 2.94 -11.11
CA ASP A 381 1.57 4.12 -10.36
C ASP A 381 1.64 5.42 -11.17
N LEU A 382 1.87 5.35 -12.48
CA LEU A 382 2.04 6.56 -13.29
C LEU A 382 0.68 7.20 -13.59
N ARG A 383 0.49 8.42 -13.07
CA ARG A 383 -0.72 9.21 -13.20
C ARG A 383 -0.60 10.23 -14.33
N HIS A 384 -1.46 10.11 -15.33
CA HIS A 384 -1.51 11.00 -16.50
C HIS A 384 -2.75 11.88 -16.41
N HIS A 385 -2.54 13.17 -16.22
CA HIS A 385 -3.61 14.16 -16.31
C HIS A 385 -3.59 14.79 -17.71
N ARG A 386 -4.75 14.83 -18.37
CA ARG A 386 -4.89 15.33 -19.74
C ARG A 386 -5.85 16.51 -19.77
N SER A 387 -5.30 17.70 -19.97
CA SER A 387 -6.05 18.95 -19.85
C SER A 387 -6.86 19.31 -21.09
N ASN A 388 -6.58 18.70 -22.26
CA ASN A 388 -7.23 19.03 -23.54
C ASN A 388 -8.18 17.91 -24.00
N THR A 389 -9.01 17.42 -23.09
CA THR A 389 -9.95 16.32 -23.35
C THR A 389 -11.38 16.72 -23.03
N GLU A 390 -12.33 16.12 -23.76
CA GLU A 390 -13.74 16.21 -23.39
C GLU A 390 -14.00 15.45 -22.07
N PRO A 391 -14.85 15.97 -21.16
CA PRO A 391 -15.08 15.34 -19.87
C PRO A 391 -15.64 13.92 -20.01
N ALA A 392 -14.85 12.91 -19.62
CA ALA A 392 -15.28 11.52 -19.57
C ALA A 392 -15.86 11.15 -18.19
N TRP A 393 -16.77 10.19 -18.15
CA TRP A 393 -17.38 9.72 -16.92
C TRP A 393 -17.96 8.30 -17.07
N ILE A 394 -18.09 7.61 -15.95
CA ILE A 394 -18.82 6.34 -15.83
C ILE A 394 -19.81 6.43 -14.68
N ARG A 395 -20.83 5.58 -14.71
CA ARG A 395 -21.81 5.41 -13.66
C ARG A 395 -22.17 3.94 -13.59
N ILE A 396 -22.16 3.39 -12.39
CA ILE A 396 -22.60 2.02 -12.12
C ILE A 396 -23.95 2.10 -11.41
N ASP A 397 -24.91 1.31 -11.86
CA ASP A 397 -26.20 1.15 -11.21
C ASP A 397 -26.50 -0.36 -11.14
N GLY A 398 -26.08 -1.00 -10.04
CA GLY A 398 -26.22 -2.43 -9.85
C GLY A 398 -25.34 -3.22 -10.82
N GLU A 399 -25.95 -4.02 -11.70
CA GLU A 399 -25.24 -4.89 -12.65
C GLU A 399 -24.94 -4.20 -13.99
N HIS A 400 -25.15 -2.88 -14.08
CA HIS A 400 -24.99 -2.14 -15.32
C HIS A 400 -24.07 -0.94 -15.15
N LEU A 401 -23.16 -0.75 -16.11
CA LEU A 401 -22.36 0.46 -16.27
C LEU A 401 -22.86 1.21 -17.49
N THR A 402 -23.06 2.52 -17.32
CA THR A 402 -23.21 3.48 -18.41
C THR A 402 -22.11 4.53 -18.32
N GLY A 403 -21.77 5.17 -19.43
CA GLY A 403 -20.71 6.16 -19.42
C GLY A 403 -20.59 6.95 -20.71
N TRP A 404 -19.67 7.90 -20.68
CA TRP A 404 -19.20 8.65 -21.83
C TRP A 404 -17.68 8.68 -21.77
N THR A 405 -17.03 8.28 -22.85
CA THR A 405 -15.57 8.20 -22.92
C THR A 405 -14.89 9.55 -23.20
N GLY A 406 -15.68 10.62 -23.32
CA GLY A 406 -15.27 11.90 -23.91
C GLY A 406 -15.67 12.01 -25.38
N CYS A 407 -16.03 10.91 -26.04
CA CYS A 407 -16.34 10.89 -27.48
C CYS A 407 -17.48 9.92 -27.85
N ASN A 408 -17.60 8.81 -27.13
CA ASN A 408 -18.63 7.80 -27.37
C ASN A 408 -19.42 7.50 -26.10
N GLU A 409 -20.69 7.13 -26.29
CA GLU A 409 -21.47 6.50 -25.23
C GLU A 409 -20.88 5.11 -24.96
N LEU A 410 -20.88 4.71 -23.70
CA LEU A 410 -20.29 3.48 -23.20
C LEU A 410 -21.33 2.72 -22.38
N THR A 411 -21.44 1.41 -22.63
CA THR A 411 -22.21 0.50 -21.76
C THR A 411 -21.45 -0.77 -21.47
N ALA A 412 -21.67 -1.36 -20.29
CA ALA A 412 -21.15 -2.67 -19.93
C ALA A 412 -22.04 -3.34 -18.86
N SER A 413 -21.93 -4.65 -18.74
CA SER A 413 -22.45 -5.41 -17.58
C SER A 413 -21.38 -5.49 -16.50
N VAL A 414 -21.79 -5.36 -15.24
CA VAL A 414 -20.92 -5.35 -14.06
C VAL A 414 -21.31 -6.50 -13.14
N THR A 415 -20.32 -7.27 -12.71
CA THR A 415 -20.46 -8.19 -11.58
C THR A 415 -19.46 -7.81 -10.51
N ARG A 416 -19.85 -7.95 -9.24
CA ARG A 416 -19.07 -7.48 -8.10
C ARG A 416 -18.81 -8.61 -7.12
N ASN A 417 -17.59 -8.70 -6.63
CA ASN A 417 -17.27 -9.34 -5.35
C ASN A 417 -16.78 -8.28 -4.36
N ASN A 418 -16.33 -8.69 -3.17
CA ASN A 418 -16.00 -7.76 -2.09
C ASN A 418 -14.91 -6.73 -2.43
N THR A 419 -14.08 -6.96 -3.46
CA THR A 419 -12.91 -6.11 -3.75
C THR A 419 -12.70 -5.81 -5.23
N GLN A 420 -13.44 -6.48 -6.11
CA GLN A 420 -13.24 -6.40 -7.55
C GLN A 420 -14.56 -6.25 -8.30
N LEU A 421 -14.47 -5.55 -9.41
CA LEU A 421 -15.48 -5.43 -10.44
C LEU A 421 -15.03 -6.24 -11.65
N THR A 422 -15.96 -6.96 -12.26
CA THR A 422 -15.76 -7.62 -13.54
C THR A 422 -16.72 -7.02 -14.54
N PHE A 423 -16.16 -6.42 -15.59
CA PHE A 423 -16.90 -5.81 -16.68
C PHE A 423 -16.96 -6.78 -17.85
N THR A 424 -18.17 -6.97 -18.40
CA THR A 424 -18.41 -7.82 -19.57
C THR A 424 -19.34 -7.12 -20.54
N GLY A 425 -19.31 -7.52 -21.81
CA GLY A 425 -20.15 -6.88 -22.84
C GLY A 425 -19.89 -5.38 -22.99
N VAL A 426 -18.63 -4.94 -22.84
CA VAL A 426 -18.25 -3.54 -23.00
C VAL A 426 -18.48 -3.13 -24.46
N THR A 427 -19.34 -2.14 -24.67
CA THR A 427 -19.68 -1.63 -26.00
C THR A 427 -19.67 -0.10 -25.99
N ILE A 428 -19.35 0.48 -27.15
CA ILE A 428 -19.39 1.92 -27.38
C ILE A 428 -20.14 2.26 -28.67
N THR A 429 -20.64 3.48 -28.79
CA THR A 429 -21.03 4.03 -30.09
C THR A 429 -19.82 4.14 -31.03
N ASP A 430 -20.06 4.27 -32.34
CA ASP A 430 -19.02 4.23 -33.37
C ASP A 430 -18.70 5.61 -33.96
N HIS A 431 -18.40 6.58 -33.09
CA HIS A 431 -17.87 7.88 -33.51
C HIS A 431 -16.33 7.87 -33.49
N THR A 432 -15.74 8.41 -34.56
CA THR A 432 -14.29 8.56 -34.69
C THR A 432 -13.75 9.59 -33.69
N CYS A 433 -12.90 9.15 -32.78
CA CYS A 433 -12.21 10.01 -31.81
C CYS A 433 -10.79 10.33 -32.26
N THR A 434 -10.30 11.51 -31.90
CA THR A 434 -8.94 11.96 -32.25
C THR A 434 -8.23 12.61 -31.06
N GLY A 435 -6.90 12.65 -31.08
CA GLY A 435 -6.09 13.34 -30.07
C GLY A 435 -6.16 12.70 -28.68
N GLU A 436 -5.95 13.51 -27.63
CA GLU A 436 -5.94 13.04 -26.24
C GLU A 436 -7.24 12.34 -25.83
N THR A 437 -8.39 12.74 -26.40
CA THR A 437 -9.69 12.09 -26.14
C THR A 437 -9.71 10.63 -26.61
N ALA A 438 -9.05 10.30 -27.73
CA ALA A 438 -8.93 8.91 -28.18
C ALA A 438 -8.06 8.07 -27.23
N GLU A 439 -7.02 8.67 -26.66
CA GLU A 439 -6.15 8.02 -25.67
C GLU A 439 -6.90 7.76 -24.36
N VAL A 440 -7.65 8.74 -23.85
CA VAL A 440 -8.50 8.57 -22.66
C VAL A 440 -9.55 7.48 -22.89
N GLN A 441 -10.24 7.49 -24.03
CA GLN A 441 -11.18 6.43 -24.37
C GLN A 441 -10.50 5.05 -24.33
N SER A 442 -9.33 4.92 -24.94
CA SER A 442 -8.58 3.66 -24.95
C SER A 442 -8.22 3.20 -23.54
N GLU A 443 -7.78 4.10 -22.66
CA GLU A 443 -7.41 3.80 -21.27
C GLU A 443 -8.64 3.45 -20.40
N ILE A 444 -9.79 4.09 -20.65
CA ILE A 444 -11.07 3.71 -20.03
C ILE A 444 -11.42 2.27 -20.41
N LEU A 445 -11.44 1.96 -21.71
CA LEU A 445 -11.81 0.62 -22.18
C LEU A 445 -10.84 -0.45 -21.69
N ALA A 446 -9.53 -0.15 -21.66
CA ALA A 446 -8.51 -1.06 -21.15
C ALA A 446 -8.61 -1.26 -19.62
N THR A 447 -9.19 -0.30 -18.88
CA THR A 447 -9.47 -0.45 -17.45
C THR A 447 -10.67 -1.37 -17.22
N LEU A 448 -11.70 -1.33 -18.06
CA LEU A 448 -12.95 -2.08 -17.90
C LEU A 448 -12.82 -3.55 -18.34
N GLY A 449 -11.94 -4.29 -17.65
CA GLY A 449 -11.71 -5.71 -17.89
C GLY A 449 -12.27 -6.63 -16.79
N THR A 450 -11.65 -7.79 -16.67
CA THR A 450 -11.93 -8.76 -15.60
C THR A 450 -11.08 -8.46 -14.37
N ALA A 451 -11.64 -8.62 -13.16
CA ALA A 451 -10.91 -8.48 -11.89
C ALA A 451 -10.30 -7.08 -11.64
N VAL A 452 -11.05 -6.02 -11.97
CA VAL A 452 -10.67 -4.63 -11.70
C VAL A 452 -10.84 -4.35 -10.22
N THR A 453 -9.76 -4.04 -9.51
CA THR A 453 -9.87 -3.60 -8.11
C THR A 453 -10.42 -2.18 -8.06
N TYR A 454 -11.21 -1.88 -7.03
CA TYR A 454 -11.67 -0.53 -6.79
C TYR A 454 -11.46 -0.12 -5.33
N ASP A 455 -11.19 1.17 -5.14
CA ASP A 455 -11.07 1.81 -3.83
C ASP A 455 -11.87 3.12 -3.86
N ILE A 456 -12.62 3.40 -2.80
CA ILE A 456 -13.35 4.67 -2.66
C ILE A 456 -12.78 5.38 -1.45
N ASP A 457 -12.37 6.63 -1.67
CA ASP A 457 -11.96 7.55 -0.62
C ASP A 457 -12.84 8.80 -0.70
N HIS A 458 -13.87 8.85 0.14
CA HIS A 458 -14.92 9.86 0.10
C HIS A 458 -15.53 10.00 -1.31
N ASN A 459 -15.14 11.04 -2.05
CA ASN A 459 -15.63 11.38 -3.38
C ASN A 459 -14.65 11.04 -4.50
N LYS A 460 -13.66 10.19 -4.22
CA LYS A 460 -12.72 9.67 -5.19
C LYS A 460 -12.93 8.17 -5.34
N LEU A 461 -12.87 7.71 -6.58
CA LEU A 461 -12.90 6.30 -6.92
C LEU A 461 -11.64 6.00 -7.72
N THR A 462 -10.84 5.03 -7.28
CA THR A 462 -9.75 4.50 -8.10
C THR A 462 -10.20 3.15 -8.64
N LEU A 463 -10.09 2.97 -9.95
CA LEU A 463 -10.23 1.68 -10.62
C LEU A 463 -8.86 1.25 -11.15
N LEU A 464 -8.45 0.03 -10.89
CA LEU A 464 -7.17 -0.49 -11.36
C LEU A 464 -7.34 -1.91 -11.89
N ALA A 465 -7.06 -2.07 -13.18
CA ALA A 465 -7.03 -3.38 -13.81
C ALA A 465 -5.71 -4.10 -13.48
N PRO A 466 -5.67 -5.44 -13.52
CA PRO A 466 -4.43 -6.20 -13.34
C PRO A 466 -3.33 -5.83 -14.35
N SER A 467 -3.72 -5.23 -15.48
CA SER A 467 -2.85 -4.64 -16.50
C SER A 467 -2.07 -3.40 -16.01
N GLY A 468 -2.29 -2.94 -14.79
CA GLY A 468 -1.71 -1.70 -14.26
C GLY A 468 -2.27 -0.46 -14.97
N ILE A 469 -3.27 -0.62 -15.84
CA ILE A 469 -4.04 0.47 -16.42
C ILE A 469 -5.23 0.73 -15.50
N GLY A 470 -5.52 1.99 -15.26
CA GLY A 470 -6.57 2.37 -14.32
C GLY A 470 -7.07 3.79 -14.53
N LEU A 471 -7.98 4.19 -13.65
CA LEU A 471 -8.62 5.49 -13.64
C LEU A 471 -8.65 5.99 -12.20
N ASP A 472 -8.24 7.24 -11.98
CA ASP A 472 -8.66 7.98 -10.80
C ASP A 472 -9.84 8.87 -11.21
N LEU A 473 -10.97 8.60 -10.58
CA LEU A 473 -12.24 9.26 -10.83
C LEU A 473 -12.67 10.08 -9.62
N LYS A 474 -13.53 11.05 -9.86
CA LYS A 474 -14.12 11.91 -8.83
C LYS A 474 -15.62 12.00 -9.02
N ALA A 475 -16.38 11.97 -7.93
CA ALA A 475 -17.81 12.20 -7.99
C ALA A 475 -18.11 13.61 -8.52
N ASP A 476 -19.09 13.70 -9.42
CA ASP A 476 -19.61 14.96 -9.98
C ASP A 476 -20.45 15.75 -8.97
#